data_AF-A0A5B7G0X7-F1
#
_entry.id   AF-A0A5B7G0X7-F1
#
_cell.length_a   1.000
_cell.length_b   1.000
_cell.length_c   1.000
_cell.angle_alpha   90.00
_cell.angle_beta   90.00
_cell.angle_gamma   90.00
#
_symmetry.space_group_name_H-M   'P 1'
#
loop_
_entity.id
_entity.type
_entity.pdbx_description
1 polymer ?
#
loop_
_entity_poly.entity_id
_entity_poly.type
_entity_poly.pdbx_seq_one_letter_code
_entity_poly.pdbx_strand_id
1 'polypeptide(L)'
;MGDFNARHNFWEPVLPRSRRNRSGMSPSGFLADSDSLSLLTLAGLPTRIDLVSENPSTLELCLGNCPPLLTTITTGPYVGSDHLPVLIAFPAVPPPPHTSRRPHWSFKKGRPGIFSNRIRFSCPTHNPPMK
;
A
#
# COMPACT_ATOMS: atom_id res chain seq x y z
N MET A 1 7.55 6.08 -2.66
CA MET A 1 6.77 7.33 -2.57
C MET A 1 7.75 8.48 -2.36
N GLY A 2 7.52 9.62 -2.98
CA GLY A 2 8.34 10.81 -2.77
C GLY A 2 7.95 11.95 -3.70
N ASP A 3 8.65 13.08 -3.59
CA ASP A 3 8.60 14.17 -4.56
C ASP A 3 9.54 13.88 -5.74
N PHE A 4 8.98 13.78 -6.94
CA PHE A 4 9.73 13.47 -8.15
C PHE A 4 10.07 14.73 -8.95
N ASN A 5 9.42 15.86 -8.65
CA ASN A 5 9.42 17.06 -9.50
C ASN A 5 9.20 16.72 -10.99
N ALA A 6 8.40 15.68 -11.24
CA ALA A 6 8.24 15.05 -12.53
C ALA A 6 6.89 15.44 -13.13
N ARG A 7 6.90 15.94 -14.36
CA ARG A 7 5.73 16.49 -15.05
C ARG A 7 5.43 15.62 -16.25
N HIS A 8 4.31 14.90 -16.22
CA HIS A 8 3.90 14.06 -17.34
C HIS A 8 2.38 13.87 -17.38
N ASN A 9 1.81 13.73 -18.58
CA ASN A 9 0.37 13.52 -18.75
C ASN A 9 -0.17 12.25 -18.11
N PHE A 10 0.70 11.30 -17.77
CA PHE A 10 0.29 10.04 -17.14
C PHE A 10 -0.29 10.25 -15.73
N TRP A 11 0.21 11.24 -14.99
CA TRP A 11 -0.33 11.65 -13.68
C TRP A 11 -0.87 13.08 -13.66
N GLU A 12 -0.65 13.89 -14.71
CA GLU A 12 -1.26 15.21 -14.89
C GLU A 12 -2.00 15.28 -16.24
N PRO A 13 -3.23 14.72 -16.37
CA PRO A 13 -3.88 14.52 -17.66
C PRO A 13 -4.05 15.80 -18.49
N VAL A 14 -4.32 16.92 -17.84
CA VAL A 14 -4.52 18.24 -18.45
C VAL A 14 -3.22 19.00 -18.76
N LEU A 15 -2.06 18.43 -18.44
CA LEU A 15 -0.76 19.07 -18.65
C LEU A 15 -0.48 19.26 -20.16
N PRO A 16 -0.18 20.47 -20.64
CA PRO A 16 0.27 20.65 -22.02
C PRO A 16 1.54 19.84 -22.29
N ARG A 17 1.66 19.25 -23.49
CA ARG A 17 2.86 18.46 -23.87
C ARG A 17 4.16 19.27 -23.73
N SER A 18 4.12 20.57 -23.96
CA SER A 18 5.25 21.50 -23.81
C SER A 18 5.73 21.67 -22.36
N ARG A 19 4.91 21.30 -21.36
CA ARG A 19 5.24 21.38 -19.93
C ARG A 19 5.68 20.04 -19.33
N ARG A 20 5.78 18.98 -20.14
CA ARG A 20 6.45 17.74 -19.73
C ARG A 20 7.94 18.02 -19.52
N ASN A 21 8.54 17.36 -18.53
CA ASN A 21 9.98 17.49 -18.27
C ASN A 21 10.69 16.15 -18.36
N ARG A 22 12.03 16.18 -18.42
CA ARG A 22 12.87 14.98 -18.50
C ARG A 22 12.63 14.03 -17.32
N SER A 23 12.43 14.59 -16.13
CA SER A 23 12.11 13.85 -14.90
C SER A 23 10.77 13.12 -14.98
N GLY A 24 9.83 13.55 -15.82
CA GLY A 24 8.58 12.84 -16.11
C GLY A 24 8.74 11.73 -17.14
N MET A 25 9.55 11.96 -18.18
CA MET A 25 9.75 10.98 -19.26
C MET A 25 10.33 9.66 -18.75
N SER A 26 11.34 9.71 -17.87
CA SER A 26 12.02 8.52 -17.36
C SER A 26 11.10 7.57 -16.56
N PRO A 27 10.43 7.99 -15.47
CA PRO A 27 9.51 7.13 -14.74
C PRO A 27 8.30 6.74 -15.58
N SER A 28 7.81 7.60 -16.49
CA SER A 28 6.72 7.20 -17.39
C SER A 28 7.12 6.07 -18.34
N GLY A 29 8.35 6.06 -18.86
CA GLY A 29 8.86 4.98 -19.69
C GLY A 29 9.02 3.69 -18.87
N PHE A 30 9.65 3.80 -17.70
CA PHE A 30 9.80 2.65 -16.79
C PHE A 30 8.46 2.02 -16.41
N LEU A 31 7.44 2.83 -16.12
CA LEU A 31 6.10 2.35 -15.79
C LEU A 31 5.37 1.74 -16.99
N ALA A 32 5.65 2.20 -18.22
CA ALA A 32 5.09 1.60 -19.42
C ALA A 32 5.69 0.21 -19.70
N ASP A 33 6.95 -0.01 -19.32
CA ASP A 33 7.68 -1.25 -19.56
C ASP A 33 7.60 -2.25 -18.38
N SER A 34 6.94 -1.89 -17.27
CA SER A 34 6.91 -2.71 -16.05
C SER A 34 5.59 -3.48 -15.89
N ASP A 35 5.67 -4.81 -15.80
CA ASP A 35 4.52 -5.66 -15.45
C ASP A 35 4.27 -5.76 -13.94
N SER A 36 5.23 -5.31 -13.12
CA SER A 36 5.24 -5.54 -11.67
C SER A 36 5.03 -4.28 -10.83
N LEU A 37 5.21 -3.10 -11.43
CA LEU A 37 5.10 -1.82 -10.76
C LEU A 37 4.09 -0.94 -11.48
N SER A 38 3.17 -0.37 -10.70
CA SER A 38 2.14 0.54 -11.20
C SER A 38 2.22 1.88 -10.47
N LEU A 39 1.66 2.90 -11.12
CA LEU A 39 1.40 4.18 -10.49
C LEU A 39 0.17 4.03 -9.58
N LEU A 40 0.35 4.23 -8.28
CA LEU A 40 -0.73 4.20 -7.30
C LEU A 40 -1.34 5.60 -7.10
N THR A 41 -0.58 6.68 -7.31
CA THR A 41 -1.11 8.04 -7.25
C THR A 41 -2.18 8.24 -8.32
N LEU A 42 -3.35 8.72 -7.90
CA LEU A 42 -4.44 9.04 -8.83
C LEU A 42 -4.03 10.19 -9.77
N ALA A 43 -4.28 10.02 -11.07
CA ALA A 43 -4.00 11.05 -12.04
C ALA A 43 -4.80 12.32 -11.74
N GLY A 44 -4.12 13.47 -11.72
CA GLY A 44 -4.69 14.78 -11.39
C GLY A 44 -4.84 15.05 -9.89
N LEU A 45 -4.36 14.16 -9.01
CA LEU A 45 -4.38 14.39 -7.56
C LEU A 45 -3.43 15.57 -7.23
N PRO A 46 -3.94 16.72 -6.74
CA PRO A 46 -3.10 17.89 -6.53
C PRO A 46 -2.21 17.66 -5.30
N THR A 47 -0.90 17.59 -5.49
CA THR A 47 0.05 17.37 -4.39
C THR A 47 0.93 18.59 -4.13
N ARG A 48 0.93 19.57 -5.03
CA ARG A 48 1.53 20.88 -4.83
C ARG A 48 0.61 21.97 -5.37
N ILE A 49 0.55 23.10 -4.68
CA ILE A 49 -0.12 24.33 -5.13
C ILE A 49 0.94 25.41 -5.26
N ASP A 50 1.12 25.94 -6.48
CA ASP A 50 1.97 27.08 -6.71
C ASP A 50 1.33 28.34 -6.10
N LEU A 51 2.00 28.99 -5.14
CA LEU A 51 1.43 30.13 -4.40
C LEU A 51 1.21 31.39 -5.24
N VAL A 52 1.86 31.50 -6.40
CA VAL A 52 1.78 32.69 -7.25
C VAL A 52 0.70 32.52 -8.31
N SER A 53 0.66 31.35 -8.93
CA SER A 53 -0.24 31.06 -10.04
C SER A 53 -1.48 30.26 -9.64
N GLU A 54 -1.54 29.81 -8.38
CA GLU A 54 -2.59 28.95 -7.79
C GLU A 54 -2.82 27.65 -8.56
N ASN A 55 -1.89 27.29 -9.44
CA ASN A 55 -2.04 26.11 -10.29
C ASN A 55 -1.65 24.85 -9.50
N PRO A 56 -2.55 23.86 -9.42
CA PRO A 56 -2.22 22.59 -8.82
C PRO A 56 -1.29 21.80 -9.73
N SER A 57 -0.45 20.98 -9.11
CA SER A 57 0.46 20.06 -9.77
C SER A 57 0.50 18.75 -9.02
N THR A 58 0.75 17.64 -9.74
CA THR A 58 0.92 16.31 -9.16
C THR A 58 2.39 15.93 -9.27
N LEU A 59 3.17 16.18 -8.22
CA LEU A 59 4.62 15.95 -8.18
C LEU A 59 5.01 14.81 -7.24
N GLU A 60 4.13 14.47 -6.29
CA GLU A 60 4.34 13.41 -5.33
C GLU A 60 3.73 12.12 -5.83
N LEU A 61 4.60 11.17 -6.17
CA LEU A 61 4.21 9.91 -6.78
C LEU A 61 4.40 8.76 -5.80
N CYS A 62 3.36 7.94 -5.69
CA CYS A 62 3.37 6.66 -5.02
C CYS A 62 3.37 5.56 -6.09
N LEU A 63 4.37 4.69 -6.01
CA LEU A 63 4.60 3.59 -6.93
C LEU A 63 4.55 2.29 -6.13
N GLY A 64 3.96 1.26 -6.70
CA GLY A 64 3.90 -0.04 -6.02
C GLY A 64 3.23 -1.14 -6.86
N ASN A 65 3.26 -2.33 -6.29
CA ASN A 65 2.69 -3.55 -6.89
C ASN A 65 1.34 -3.94 -6.28
N CYS A 66 0.74 -3.07 -5.46
CA CYS A 66 -0.51 -3.37 -4.77
C CYS A 66 -1.68 -3.30 -5.77
N PRO A 67 -2.69 -4.19 -5.69
CA PRO A 67 -3.91 -4.04 -6.48
C PRO A 67 -4.49 -2.63 -6.25
N PRO A 68 -4.68 -1.81 -7.31
CA PRO A 68 -5.14 -0.43 -7.19
C PRO A 68 -6.45 -0.30 -6.41
N LEU A 69 -7.24 -1.37 -6.38
CA LEU A 69 -8.54 -1.44 -5.70
C LEU A 69 -8.47 -1.50 -4.17
N LEU A 70 -7.28 -1.75 -3.59
CA LEU A 70 -7.13 -1.93 -2.14
C LEU A 70 -6.55 -0.69 -1.46
N THR A 71 -5.78 0.13 -2.18
CA THR A 71 -5.13 1.32 -1.62
C THR A 71 -5.88 2.59 -1.99
N THR A 72 -6.29 3.37 -0.99
CA THR A 72 -6.84 4.70 -1.22
C THR A 72 -5.73 5.73 -1.04
N ILE A 73 -5.46 6.53 -2.08
CA ILE A 73 -4.50 7.64 -2.03
C ILE A 73 -5.23 8.95 -2.20
N THR A 74 -5.11 9.84 -1.22
CA THR A 74 -5.73 11.16 -1.20
C THR A 74 -4.75 12.21 -0.71
N THR A 75 -5.11 13.48 -0.82
CA THR A 75 -4.36 14.60 -0.27
C THR A 75 -4.96 15.03 1.06
N GLY A 76 -4.09 15.32 2.03
CA GLY A 76 -4.44 15.87 3.33
C GLY A 76 -4.68 17.37 3.29
N PRO A 77 -5.02 17.97 4.45
CA PRO A 77 -5.22 19.41 4.55
C PRO A 77 -3.92 20.18 4.32
N TYR A 78 -4.04 21.45 3.94
CA TYR A 78 -2.91 22.36 3.85
C TYR A 78 -2.27 22.58 5.23
N VAL A 79 -0.94 22.43 5.30
CA VAL A 79 -0.16 22.50 6.55
C VAL A 79 0.90 23.62 6.54
N GLY A 80 0.73 24.64 5.69
CA GLY A 80 1.69 25.75 5.57
C GLY A 80 2.88 25.48 4.64
N SER A 81 2.84 24.39 3.86
CA SER A 81 3.79 24.06 2.80
C SER A 81 3.13 24.25 1.44
N ASP A 82 3.87 24.61 0.40
CA ASP A 82 3.35 24.61 -0.98
C ASP A 82 3.03 23.18 -1.47
N HIS A 83 3.55 22.17 -0.78
CA HIS A 83 3.20 20.77 -0.95
C HIS A 83 2.08 20.33 0.02
N LEU A 84 1.14 19.53 -0.48
CA LEU A 84 0.05 18.92 0.27
C LEU A 84 0.47 17.53 0.78
N PRO A 85 0.17 17.17 2.04
CA PRO A 85 0.42 15.84 2.54
C PRO A 85 -0.29 14.80 1.67
N VAL A 86 0.37 13.69 1.35
CA VAL A 86 -0.25 12.57 0.65
C VAL A 86 -0.57 11.47 1.66
N LEU A 87 -1.85 11.13 1.75
CA LEU A 87 -2.39 10.12 2.65
C LEU A 87 -2.56 8.82 1.88
N ILE A 88 -2.05 7.72 2.45
CA ILE A 88 -2.19 6.38 1.89
C ILE A 88 -2.89 5.52 2.93
N ALA A 89 -4.07 5.03 2.59
CA ALA A 89 -4.82 4.08 3.40
C ALA A 89 -4.76 2.69 2.76
N PHE A 90 -4.33 1.71 3.56
CA PHE A 90 -4.38 0.29 3.21
C PHE A 90 -5.62 -0.34 3.87
N PRO A 91 -6.24 -1.36 3.26
CA PRO A 91 -7.29 -2.10 3.93
C PRO A 91 -6.68 -2.80 5.14
N ALA A 92 -7.47 -2.93 6.20
CA ALA A 92 -7.04 -3.70 7.37
C ALA A 92 -6.66 -5.12 6.91
N VAL A 93 -5.40 -5.50 7.15
CA VAL A 93 -4.98 -6.89 6.99
C VAL A 93 -5.81 -7.70 7.98
N PRO A 94 -6.50 -8.79 7.56
CA PRO A 94 -7.20 -9.64 8.51
C PRO A 94 -6.21 -10.06 9.60
N PRO A 95 -6.66 -10.15 10.87
CA PRO A 95 -5.77 -10.54 11.95
C PRO A 95 -5.01 -11.81 11.55
N PRO A 96 -3.70 -11.89 11.84
CA PRO A 96 -2.93 -13.07 11.51
C PRO A 96 -3.68 -14.29 12.05
N PRO A 97 -3.71 -15.41 11.29
CA PRO A 97 -4.43 -16.60 11.73
C PRO A 97 -3.98 -16.94 13.14
N HIS A 98 -4.94 -17.32 14.00
CA HIS A 98 -4.70 -17.65 15.40
C HIS A 98 -3.45 -18.54 15.51
N THR A 99 -2.35 -17.97 16.00
CA THR A 99 -1.11 -18.74 16.12
C THR A 99 -1.32 -19.69 17.28
N SER A 100 -1.53 -20.97 16.97
CA SER A 100 -1.39 -22.04 17.95
C SER A 100 0.01 -21.96 18.55
N ARG A 101 0.12 -21.96 19.89
CA ARG A 101 1.43 -22.09 20.54
C ARG A 101 2.07 -23.37 20.02
N ARG A 102 3.28 -23.27 19.43
CA ARG A 102 4.06 -24.45 19.08
C ARG A 102 4.18 -25.33 20.33
N PRO A 103 3.99 -26.67 20.20
CA PRO A 103 4.27 -27.57 21.30
C PRO A 103 5.67 -27.30 21.82
N HIS A 104 5.80 -27.06 23.13
CA HIS A 104 7.10 -26.87 23.76
C HIS A 104 7.39 -28.09 24.63
N TRP A 105 8.67 -28.44 24.71
CA TRP A 105 9.14 -29.45 25.64
C TRP A 105 8.93 -28.92 27.05
N SER A 106 8.06 -29.56 27.82
CA SER A 106 7.96 -29.33 29.27
C SER A 106 8.67 -30.45 29.99
N PHE A 107 9.84 -30.14 30.55
CA PHE A 107 10.55 -31.08 31.41
C PHE A 107 9.94 -31.00 32.80
N LYS A 108 9.13 -31.99 33.17
CA LYS A 108 8.78 -32.15 34.58
C LYS A 108 10.04 -32.58 35.33
N LYS A 109 10.44 -31.81 36.34
CA LYS A 109 11.59 -32.10 37.21
C LYS A 109 11.43 -33.53 37.73
N GLY A 110 12.33 -34.43 37.32
CA GLY A 110 12.42 -35.80 37.81
C GLY A 110 11.97 -36.93 36.89
N ARG A 111 11.57 -36.70 35.62
CA ARG A 111 11.39 -37.80 34.65
C ARG A 111 11.85 -37.41 33.23
N PRO A 112 12.88 -38.06 32.66
CA PRO A 112 13.22 -37.88 31.25
C PRO A 112 12.21 -38.61 30.36
N GLY A 113 11.64 -37.92 29.38
CA GLY A 113 11.05 -38.55 28.19
C GLY A 113 9.57 -38.92 28.19
N ILE A 114 8.64 -37.97 28.41
CA ILE A 114 7.22 -38.18 28.07
C ILE A 114 6.74 -37.10 27.10
N PHE A 115 6.40 -37.49 25.87
CA PHE A 115 5.60 -36.67 24.96
C PHE A 115 4.18 -36.58 25.54
N SER A 116 3.76 -35.39 25.99
CA SER A 116 2.40 -35.24 26.48
C SER A 116 1.44 -35.06 25.31
N ASN A 117 0.87 -36.16 24.81
CA ASN A 117 -0.24 -36.14 23.84
C ASN A 117 -1.58 -35.73 24.46
N ARG A 118 -1.60 -34.90 25.52
CA ARG A 118 -2.86 -34.25 25.96
C ARG A 118 -3.18 -33.06 25.04
N ILE A 119 -3.25 -33.34 23.74
CA ILE A 119 -3.93 -32.49 22.79
C ILE A 119 -5.36 -33.01 22.74
N ARG A 120 -6.27 -32.38 23.48
CA ARG A 120 -7.70 -32.48 23.16
C ARG A 120 -7.90 -31.61 21.92
N PHE A 121 -7.90 -32.24 20.75
CA PHE A 121 -8.45 -31.60 19.56
C PHE A 121 -9.98 -31.57 19.73
N SER A 122 -10.51 -30.44 20.20
CA SER A 122 -11.91 -30.12 19.92
C SER A 122 -11.96 -29.57 18.50
N CYS A 123 -12.16 -30.45 17.51
CA CYS A 123 -12.61 -30.02 16.20
C CYS A 123 -13.97 -29.34 16.38
N PRO A 124 -14.22 -28.15 15.81
CA PRO A 124 -15.59 -27.67 15.66
C PRO A 124 -16.31 -28.67 14.76
N THR A 125 -17.34 -29.32 15.26
CA THR A 125 -18.27 -30.10 14.45
C THR A 125 -18.87 -29.18 13.40
N HIS A 126 -18.46 -29.36 12.15
CA HIS A 126 -19.13 -28.79 11.00
C HIS A 126 -20.51 -29.45 10.93
N ASN A 127 -21.57 -28.73 11.33
CA ASN A 127 -22.93 -29.18 11.10
C ASN A 127 -23.15 -29.26 9.58
N PRO A 128 -23.64 -30.39 9.03
CA PRO A 128 -24.03 -30.44 7.63
C PRO A 128 -25.29 -29.57 7.39
N PRO A 129 -25.46 -28.98 6.20
CA PRO A 129 -26.67 -28.22 5.87
C PRO A 129 -27.88 -29.15 5.87
N MET A 130 -28.96 -28.72 6.55
CA MET A 130 -30.27 -29.36 6.42
C MET A 130 -30.78 -29.19 4.98
N LYS A 131 -31.32 -30.28 4.44
CA LYS A 131 -32.02 -30.32 3.14
C LYS A 131 -33.28 -29.48 3.17
#